data_AF-A0A7C4FDI5-F1
#
_entry.id   AF-A0A7C4FDI5-F1
#
_cell.length_a   1.000
_cell.length_b   1.000
_cell.length_c   1.000
_cell.angle_alpha   90.00
_cell.angle_beta   90.00
_cell.angle_gamma   90.00
#
_symmetry.space_group_name_H-M   'P 1'
#
loop_
_entity.id
_entity.type
_entity.pdbx_description
1 polymer ?
#
loop_
_entity_poly.entity_id
_entity_poly.type
_entity_poly.pdbx_seq_one_letter_code
_entity_poly.pdbx_strand_id
1 'polypeptide(L)'
;VETGIVLLGVNIILQLSLLPVYAYLFLRVLIPFSFTDLIKSIVIYLLIPLGLSRIARRAIYSTSTPKSKIISYSKTLLLMIVITFMFLSQAEKLYPNMRVLLKVFIPVLIFFSLIPLVDLAVAKAVKITYREYALLTFTTTARNSEVSLAIAATAFPGTLTPLVVAIAPAIELPLLILILKELELIKKTLFK
;
A
#
# COMPACT_ATOMS: atom_id res chain seq x y z
N VAL A 1 17.58 4.06 -7.74
CA VAL A 1 16.31 4.01 -8.51
C VAL A 1 16.09 2.61 -9.06
N GLU A 2 17.07 2.03 -9.76
CA GLU A 2 17.00 0.67 -10.31
C GLU A 2 16.65 -0.40 -9.28
N THR A 3 17.35 -0.44 -8.14
CA THR A 3 17.06 -1.37 -7.02
C THR A 3 15.62 -1.24 -6.52
N GLY A 4 15.09 -0.01 -6.48
CA GLY A 4 13.71 0.23 -6.04
C GLY A 4 12.67 -0.28 -7.03
N ILE A 5 12.94 -0.21 -8.34
CA ILE A 5 12.05 -0.76 -9.37
C ILE A 5 12.00 -2.29 -9.26
N VAL A 6 13.15 -2.93 -9.03
CA VAL A 6 13.22 -4.39 -8.83
C VAL A 6 12.47 -4.80 -7.56
N LEU A 7 12.73 -4.11 -6.44
CA LEU A 7 12.02 -4.37 -5.18
C LEU A 7 10.51 -4.17 -5.28
N LEU A 8 10.05 -3.16 -6.03
CA LEU A 8 8.63 -2.96 -6.28
C LEU A 8 8.01 -4.14 -7.06
N GLY A 9 8.72 -4.66 -8.07
CA GLY A 9 8.31 -5.86 -8.78
C GLY A 9 8.23 -7.09 -7.88
N VAL A 10 9.24 -7.30 -7.03
CA VAL A 10 9.25 -8.38 -6.04
C VAL A 10 8.11 -8.23 -5.04
N ASN A 11 7.86 -7.00 -4.54
CA ASN A 11 6.76 -6.71 -3.62
C ASN A 11 5.41 -7.10 -4.22
N ILE A 12 5.14 -6.76 -5.48
CA ILE A 12 3.90 -7.15 -6.15
C ILE A 12 3.75 -8.67 -6.26
N ILE A 13 4.82 -9.40 -6.60
CA ILE A 13 4.79 -10.87 -6.71
C ILE A 13 4.51 -11.49 -5.33
N LEU A 14 5.22 -11.03 -4.30
CA LEU A 14 5.03 -11.48 -2.93
C LEU A 14 3.64 -11.14 -2.42
N GLN A 15 3.13 -9.93 -2.70
CA GLN A 15 1.79 -9.52 -2.33
C GLN A 15 0.74 -10.42 -2.99
N LEU A 16 0.86 -10.69 -4.29
CA LEU A 16 -0.07 -11.57 -5.01
C LEU A 16 -0.08 -13.00 -4.45
N SER A 17 1.08 -13.49 -4.04
CA SER A 17 1.24 -14.88 -3.57
C SER A 17 0.86 -15.03 -2.09
N LEU A 18 1.25 -14.07 -1.25
CA LEU A 18 1.10 -14.15 0.20
C LEU A 18 -0.20 -13.56 0.71
N LEU A 19 -0.83 -12.61 0.00
CA LEU A 19 -2.09 -12.00 0.45
C LEU A 19 -3.20 -13.03 0.66
N PRO A 20 -3.47 -13.98 -0.28
CA PRO A 20 -4.45 -15.04 -0.04
C PRO A 20 -4.10 -15.89 1.18
N VAL A 21 -2.82 -16.22 1.35
CA VAL A 21 -2.32 -17.06 2.44
C VAL A 21 -2.51 -16.37 3.79
N TYR A 22 -2.07 -15.12 3.92
CA TYR A 22 -2.22 -14.37 5.16
C TYR A 22 -3.68 -14.03 5.47
N ALA A 23 -4.49 -13.69 4.47
CA ALA A 23 -5.93 -13.49 4.67
C ALA A 23 -6.59 -14.79 5.16
N TYR A 24 -6.26 -15.94 4.59
CA TYR A 24 -6.79 -17.22 5.04
C TYR A 24 -6.35 -17.58 6.46
N LEU A 25 -5.07 -17.37 6.80
CA LEU A 25 -4.54 -17.69 8.13
C LEU A 25 -5.11 -16.78 9.23
N PHE A 26 -5.13 -15.46 8.99
CA PHE A 26 -5.47 -14.48 10.04
C PHE A 26 -6.94 -14.10 10.07
N LEU A 27 -7.65 -14.06 8.93
CA LEU A 27 -9.03 -13.57 8.89
C LEU A 27 -10.06 -14.67 9.06
N ARG A 28 -9.73 -15.93 8.69
CA ARG A 28 -10.70 -17.04 8.78
C ARG A 28 -11.17 -17.29 10.20
N VAL A 29 -10.30 -17.06 11.18
CA VAL A 29 -10.61 -17.22 12.61
C VAL A 29 -11.52 -16.09 13.12
N LEU A 30 -11.50 -14.92 12.47
CA LEU A 30 -12.19 -13.72 12.92
C LEU A 30 -13.54 -13.52 12.24
N ILE A 31 -13.62 -13.81 10.93
CA ILE A 31 -14.79 -13.54 10.11
C ILE A 31 -14.98 -14.69 9.12
N PRO A 32 -16.18 -15.29 9.01
CA PRO A 32 -16.46 -16.24 7.96
C PRO A 32 -16.43 -15.53 6.60
N PHE A 33 -15.59 -16.02 5.68
CA PHE A 33 -15.51 -15.51 4.32
C PHE A 33 -15.26 -16.63 3.33
N SER A 34 -15.61 -16.38 2.08
CA SER A 34 -15.39 -17.30 0.97
C SER A 34 -13.99 -17.08 0.40
N PHE A 35 -13.12 -18.10 0.50
CA PHE A 35 -11.79 -18.05 -0.12
C PHE A 35 -11.89 -17.82 -1.63
N THR A 36 -12.92 -18.38 -2.26
CA THR A 36 -13.21 -18.16 -3.69
C THR A 36 -13.48 -16.69 -3.99
N ASP A 37 -14.23 -15.99 -3.14
CA ASP A 37 -14.52 -14.56 -3.36
C ASP A 37 -13.28 -13.71 -3.13
N LEU A 38 -12.43 -14.06 -2.16
CA LEU A 38 -11.12 -13.43 -1.99
C LEU A 38 -10.25 -13.56 -3.25
N ILE A 39 -10.13 -14.76 -3.81
CA ILE A 39 -9.34 -14.98 -5.04
C ILE A 39 -9.94 -14.20 -6.21
N LYS A 40 -11.27 -14.23 -6.39
CA LYS A 40 -11.95 -13.44 -7.42
C LYS A 40 -11.66 -11.95 -7.28
N SER A 41 -11.72 -11.41 -6.06
CA SER A 41 -11.38 -10.01 -5.80
C SER A 41 -9.95 -9.67 -6.18
N ILE A 42 -8.97 -10.51 -5.84
CA ILE A 42 -7.57 -10.30 -6.21
C ILE A 42 -7.41 -10.33 -7.74
N VAL A 43 -8.07 -11.26 -8.42
CA VAL A 43 -8.01 -11.35 -9.89
C VAL A 43 -8.59 -10.08 -10.52
N ILE A 44 -9.77 -9.66 -10.10
CA ILE A 44 -10.50 -8.54 -10.70
C ILE A 44 -9.82 -7.19 -10.42
N TYR A 45 -9.37 -6.96 -9.19
CA TYR A 45 -8.85 -5.64 -8.79
C TYR A 45 -7.34 -5.50 -8.91
N LEU A 46 -6.59 -6.60 -9.06
CA LEU A 46 -5.15 -6.56 -9.19
C LEU A 46 -4.66 -7.19 -10.50
N LEU A 47 -4.95 -8.47 -10.77
CA LEU A 47 -4.38 -9.17 -11.94
C LEU A 47 -4.90 -8.63 -13.28
N ILE A 48 -6.22 -8.40 -13.40
CA ILE A 48 -6.83 -7.89 -14.64
C ILE A 48 -6.30 -6.48 -14.96
N PRO A 49 -6.33 -5.49 -14.04
CA PRO A 49 -5.75 -4.16 -14.29
C PRO A 49 -4.26 -4.21 -14.62
N LEU A 50 -3.49 -5.06 -13.94
CA LEU A 50 -2.06 -5.25 -14.24
C LEU A 50 -1.85 -5.78 -15.67
N GLY A 51 -2.61 -6.80 -16.08
CA GLY A 51 -2.56 -7.36 -17.44
C GLY A 51 -2.96 -6.35 -18.51
N LEU A 52 -4.10 -5.68 -18.31
CA LEU A 52 -4.60 -4.63 -19.20
C LEU A 52 -3.62 -3.47 -19.33
N SER A 53 -2.99 -3.05 -18.22
CA SER A 53 -1.98 -1.99 -18.25
C SER A 53 -0.78 -2.35 -19.14
N ARG A 54 -0.40 -3.64 -19.16
CA ARG A 54 0.73 -4.14 -19.96
C ARG A 54 0.37 -4.22 -21.44
N ILE A 55 -0.85 -4.64 -21.76
CA ILE A 55 -1.39 -4.65 -23.13
C ILE A 55 -1.52 -3.22 -23.66
N ALA A 56 -2.16 -2.33 -22.90
CA ALA A 56 -2.32 -0.93 -23.25
C ALA A 56 -0.97 -0.23 -23.47
N ARG A 57 0.01 -0.50 -22.60
CA ARG A 57 1.38 0.00 -22.79
C ARG A 57 1.97 -0.48 -24.12
N ARG A 58 1.90 -1.78 -24.44
CA ARG A 58 2.42 -2.29 -25.72
C ARG A 58 1.75 -1.62 -26.93
N ALA A 59 0.42 -1.44 -26.90
CA ALA A 59 -0.32 -0.81 -27.98
C ALA A 59 0.04 0.68 -28.17
N ILE A 60 0.16 1.44 -27.09
CA ILE A 60 0.49 2.88 -27.14
C ILE A 60 1.93 3.11 -27.62
N TYR A 61 2.90 2.36 -27.07
CA TYR A 61 4.30 2.51 -27.46
C TYR A 61 4.61 1.97 -28.87
N SER A 62 3.71 1.14 -29.45
CA SER A 62 3.79 0.71 -30.84
C SER A 62 3.36 1.80 -31.84
N THR A 63 2.68 2.86 -31.39
CA THR A 63 2.01 3.83 -32.28
C THR A 63 2.49 5.27 -32.09
N SER A 64 3.15 5.59 -30.98
CA SER A 64 3.71 6.93 -30.74
C SER A 64 4.77 6.95 -29.63
N THR A 65 5.73 7.87 -29.69
CA THR A 65 6.57 8.24 -28.54
C THR A 65 5.76 9.21 -27.67
N PRO A 66 5.28 8.81 -26.47
CA PRO A 66 4.37 9.66 -25.71
C PRO A 66 5.10 10.90 -25.17
N LYS A 67 4.59 12.10 -25.44
CA LYS A 67 5.09 13.34 -24.84
C LYS A 67 4.93 13.27 -23.31
N SER A 68 6.06 13.26 -22.60
CA SER A 68 6.25 12.68 -21.26
C SER A 68 5.57 13.39 -20.09
N LYS A 69 5.02 14.60 -20.25
CA LYS A 69 4.45 15.39 -19.14
C LYS A 69 2.94 15.22 -18.94
N ILE A 70 2.15 15.16 -20.02
CA ILE A 70 0.67 15.08 -19.94
C ILE A 70 0.25 13.78 -19.24
N ILE A 71 0.89 12.67 -19.57
CA ILE A 71 0.64 11.36 -18.96
C ILE A 71 0.97 11.33 -17.46
N SER A 72 1.94 12.14 -17.00
CA SER A 72 2.34 12.17 -15.60
C SER A 72 1.30 12.86 -14.71
N TYR A 73 0.78 14.02 -15.14
CA TYR A 73 -0.25 14.74 -14.37
C TYR A 73 -1.57 13.97 -14.34
N SER A 74 -1.95 13.34 -15.45
CA SER A 74 -3.16 12.52 -15.51
C SER A 74 -3.12 11.35 -14.53
N LYS A 75 -1.95 10.70 -14.33
CA LYS A 75 -1.82 9.58 -13.36
C LYS A 75 -2.07 10.02 -11.93
N THR A 76 -1.43 11.10 -11.49
CA THR A 76 -1.61 11.60 -10.13
C THR A 76 -3.05 12.04 -9.91
N LEU A 77 -3.65 12.75 -10.87
CA LEU A 77 -5.04 13.18 -10.77
C LEU A 77 -6.01 12.00 -10.70
N LEU A 78 -5.85 10.99 -11.57
CA LEU A 78 -6.67 9.77 -11.52
C LEU A 78 -6.52 9.05 -10.18
N LEU A 79 -5.30 8.95 -9.66
CA LEU A 79 -5.05 8.31 -8.36
C LEU A 79 -5.75 9.06 -7.23
N MET A 80 -5.63 10.39 -7.19
CA MET A 80 -6.32 11.22 -6.19
C MET A 80 -7.84 11.06 -6.28
N ILE A 81 -8.38 11.00 -7.51
CA ILE A 81 -9.81 10.75 -7.75
C ILE A 81 -10.20 9.37 -7.19
N VAL A 82 -9.47 8.31 -7.53
CA VAL A 82 -9.75 6.94 -7.06
C VAL A 82 -9.71 6.89 -5.54
N ILE A 83 -8.65 7.40 -4.92
CA ILE A 83 -8.52 7.46 -3.46
C ILE A 83 -9.72 8.20 -2.86
N THR A 84 -10.06 9.38 -3.37
CA THR A 84 -11.19 10.18 -2.89
C THR A 84 -12.51 9.39 -2.95
N PHE A 85 -12.81 8.74 -4.08
CA PHE A 85 -14.03 7.93 -4.22
C PHE A 85 -14.03 6.70 -3.31
N MET A 86 -12.87 6.05 -3.12
CA MET A 86 -12.74 4.94 -2.20
C MET A 86 -13.03 5.36 -0.75
N PHE A 87 -12.53 6.52 -0.31
CA PHE A 87 -12.85 7.08 1.00
C PHE A 87 -14.33 7.46 1.13
N LEU A 88 -14.88 8.17 0.14
CA LEU A 88 -16.29 8.56 0.12
C LEU A 88 -17.22 7.36 0.24
N SER A 89 -16.87 6.23 -0.39
CA SER A 89 -17.65 4.99 -0.30
C SER A 89 -17.80 4.43 1.12
N GLN A 90 -16.92 4.83 2.05
CA GLN A 90 -16.93 4.39 3.45
C GLN A 90 -17.30 5.50 4.43
N ALA A 91 -17.50 6.74 3.96
CA ALA A 91 -17.70 7.91 4.81
C ALA A 91 -18.95 7.79 5.71
N GLU A 92 -20.06 7.25 5.19
CA GLU A 92 -21.30 7.07 5.96
C GLU A 92 -21.13 6.10 7.14
N LYS A 93 -20.25 5.11 6.99
CA LYS A 93 -19.95 4.12 8.04
C LYS A 93 -18.96 4.64 9.07
N LEU A 94 -18.29 5.77 8.81
CA LEU A 94 -17.25 6.32 9.66
C LEU A 94 -17.80 6.78 11.02
N TYR A 95 -18.83 7.63 11.00
CA TYR A 95 -19.35 8.27 12.21
C TYR A 95 -19.89 7.27 13.25
N PRO A 96 -20.75 6.29 12.86
CA PRO A 96 -21.27 5.31 13.82
C PRO A 96 -20.17 4.40 14.42
N ASN A 97 -19.04 4.23 13.73
CA ASN A 97 -18.00 3.28 14.10
C ASN A 97 -16.73 3.94 14.65
N MET A 98 -16.75 5.23 14.99
CA MET A 98 -15.58 6.01 15.44
C MET A 98 -14.76 5.31 16.55
N ARG A 99 -15.43 4.63 17.49
CA ARG A 99 -14.76 3.88 18.56
C ARG A 99 -13.88 2.74 18.05
N VAL A 100 -14.30 2.06 16.98
CA VAL A 100 -13.50 1.00 16.33
C VAL A 100 -12.25 1.62 15.70
N LEU A 101 -12.40 2.80 15.11
CA LEU A 101 -11.30 3.50 14.44
C LEU A 101 -10.22 3.93 15.42
N LEU A 102 -10.62 4.48 16.57
CA LEU A 102 -9.68 4.85 17.62
C LEU A 102 -8.87 3.65 18.13
N LYS A 103 -9.49 2.47 18.20
CA LYS A 103 -8.78 1.23 18.57
C LYS A 103 -7.77 0.79 17.51
N VAL A 104 -8.03 1.05 16.23
CA VAL A 104 -7.11 0.73 15.12
C VAL A 104 -5.98 1.75 15.02
N PHE A 105 -6.23 3.01 15.38
CA PHE A 105 -5.27 4.09 15.28
C PHE A 105 -3.98 3.81 16.07
N ILE A 106 -4.09 3.28 17.29
CA ILE A 106 -2.94 2.99 18.15
C ILE A 106 -2.03 1.90 17.55
N PRO A 107 -2.51 0.69 17.17
CA PRO A 107 -1.69 -0.30 16.47
C PRO A 107 -1.04 0.24 15.20
N VAL A 108 -1.74 1.08 14.43
CA VAL A 108 -1.20 1.69 13.21
C VAL A 108 -0.04 2.63 13.55
N LEU A 109 -0.20 3.52 14.53
CA LEU A 109 0.90 4.39 14.97
C LEU A 109 2.10 3.59 15.45
N ILE A 110 1.87 2.56 16.27
CA ILE A 110 2.94 1.68 16.76
C ILE A 110 3.68 1.03 15.57
N PHE A 111 2.94 0.50 14.59
CA PHE A 111 3.53 -0.06 13.38
C PHE A 111 4.43 0.95 12.67
N PHE A 112 3.93 2.15 12.37
CA PHE A 112 4.68 3.18 11.66
C PHE A 112 5.87 3.74 12.45
N SER A 113 5.83 3.73 13.78
CA SER A 113 6.96 4.13 14.61
C SER A 113 8.01 3.02 14.77
N LEU A 114 7.60 1.75 14.82
CA LEU A 114 8.51 0.63 15.06
C LEU A 114 9.23 0.18 13.79
N ILE A 115 8.57 0.16 12.63
CA ILE A 115 9.16 -0.36 11.39
C ILE A 115 10.46 0.37 11.00
N PRO A 116 10.52 1.73 10.99
CA PRO A 116 11.77 2.43 10.70
C PRO A 116 12.90 2.10 11.69
N LEU A 117 12.58 1.83 12.96
CA LEU A 117 13.56 1.43 13.97
C LEU A 117 14.11 0.03 13.69
N VAL A 118 13.23 -0.90 13.29
CA VAL A 118 13.63 -2.24 12.86
C VAL A 118 14.51 -2.16 11.62
N ASP A 119 14.12 -1.37 10.63
CA ASP A 119 14.90 -1.17 9.41
C ASP A 119 16.27 -0.56 9.71
N LEU A 120 16.35 0.36 10.68
CA LEU A 120 17.63 0.94 11.11
C LEU A 120 18.52 -0.11 11.79
N ALA A 121 17.94 -0.98 12.60
CA ALA A 121 18.68 -2.09 13.22
C ALA A 121 19.21 -3.06 12.16
N VAL A 122 18.38 -3.43 11.19
CA VAL A 122 18.80 -4.26 10.04
C VAL A 122 19.89 -3.56 9.23
N ALA A 123 19.74 -2.27 8.96
CA ALA A 123 20.71 -1.50 8.21
C ALA A 123 22.08 -1.45 8.90
N LYS A 124 22.11 -1.34 10.23
CA LYS A 124 23.35 -1.39 11.02
C LYS A 124 23.95 -2.79 11.04
N ALA A 125 23.14 -3.83 11.15
CA ALA A 125 23.61 -5.22 11.17
C ALA A 125 24.24 -5.63 9.83
N VAL A 126 23.62 -5.24 8.71
CA VAL A 126 24.04 -5.60 7.35
C VAL A 126 24.99 -4.55 6.74
N LYS A 127 25.17 -3.40 7.39
CA LYS A 127 26.04 -2.28 6.96
C LYS A 127 25.70 -1.74 5.57
N ILE A 128 24.41 -1.56 5.30
CA ILE A 128 23.94 -0.97 4.03
C ILE A 128 24.11 0.55 4.01
N THR A 129 24.15 1.14 2.82
CA THR A 129 24.26 2.59 2.63
C THR A 129 22.98 3.33 3.03
N TYR A 130 23.05 4.64 3.27
CA TYR A 130 21.86 5.47 3.53
C TYR A 130 20.80 5.34 2.42
N ARG A 131 21.22 5.26 1.16
CA ARG A 131 20.29 5.13 0.02
C ARG A 131 19.51 3.82 0.09
N GLU A 132 20.17 2.74 0.51
CA GLU A 132 19.55 1.43 0.69
C GLU A 132 18.67 1.39 1.93
N TYR A 133 19.08 2.02 3.03
CA TYR A 133 18.25 2.17 4.22
C TYR A 133 16.97 2.96 3.92
N ALA A 134 17.06 4.12 3.27
CA ALA A 134 15.89 4.89 2.88
C ALA A 134 14.98 4.08 1.93
N LEU A 135 15.56 3.33 1.00
CA LEU A 135 14.80 2.45 0.12
C LEU A 135 14.09 1.33 0.89
N LEU A 136 14.77 0.69 1.84
CA LEU A 136 14.20 -0.34 2.72
C LEU A 136 13.01 0.24 3.49
N THR A 137 13.21 1.36 4.19
CA THR A 137 12.16 2.03 4.99
C THR A 137 10.93 2.40 4.17
N PHE A 138 11.11 2.97 2.98
CA PHE A 138 9.95 3.26 2.13
C PHE A 138 9.30 1.99 1.57
N THR A 139 10.06 0.91 1.33
CA THR A 139 9.49 -0.36 0.84
C THR A 139 8.69 -1.09 1.92
N THR A 140 9.11 -1.02 3.18
CA THR A 140 8.43 -1.66 4.32
C THR A 140 7.24 -0.85 4.81
N THR A 141 7.27 0.48 4.62
CA THR A 141 6.31 1.40 5.24
C THR A 141 5.26 1.96 4.27
N ALA A 142 5.60 2.18 2.99
CA ALA A 142 4.64 2.63 1.97
C ALA A 142 3.91 1.43 1.38
N ARG A 143 2.68 1.20 1.82
CA ARG A 143 1.89 0.00 1.55
C ARG A 143 0.89 0.26 0.43
N ASN A 144 0.47 -0.83 -0.22
CA ASN A 144 -0.60 -0.80 -1.23
C ASN A 144 -1.98 -0.86 -0.56
N SER A 145 -2.29 0.14 0.27
CA SER A 145 -3.49 0.18 1.11
C SER A 145 -4.77 0.30 0.29
N GLU A 146 -4.72 0.98 -0.86
CA GLU A 146 -5.82 1.15 -1.81
C GLU A 146 -6.21 -0.18 -2.45
N VAL A 147 -5.22 -0.99 -2.87
CA VAL A 147 -5.48 -2.34 -3.39
C VAL A 147 -6.12 -3.21 -2.32
N SER A 148 -5.62 -3.10 -1.08
CA SER A 148 -6.15 -3.83 0.07
C SER A 148 -7.60 -3.44 0.36
N LEU A 149 -7.95 -2.17 0.20
CA LEU A 149 -9.32 -1.68 0.38
C LEU A 149 -10.25 -2.22 -0.70
N ALA A 150 -9.83 -2.25 -1.96
CA ALA A 150 -10.64 -2.81 -3.06
C ALA A 150 -10.95 -4.29 -2.82
N ILE A 151 -9.95 -5.05 -2.37
CA ILE A 151 -10.13 -6.46 -1.98
C ILE A 151 -11.04 -6.55 -0.76
N ALA A 152 -10.84 -5.74 0.27
CA ALA A 152 -11.65 -5.75 1.49
C ALA A 152 -13.14 -5.50 1.18
N ALA A 153 -13.42 -4.48 0.37
CA ALA A 153 -14.77 -4.07 -0.01
C ALA A 153 -15.55 -5.16 -0.74
N THR A 154 -14.86 -6.04 -1.47
CA THR A 154 -15.49 -7.04 -2.32
C THR A 154 -15.45 -8.46 -1.75
N ALA A 155 -14.37 -8.83 -1.05
CA ALA A 155 -14.22 -10.15 -0.44
C ALA A 155 -14.90 -10.25 0.94
N PHE A 156 -15.14 -9.11 1.62
CA PHE A 156 -15.74 -9.07 2.96
C PHE A 156 -16.93 -8.10 3.03
N PRO A 157 -17.96 -8.28 2.17
CA PRO A 157 -19.11 -7.40 2.12
C PRO A 157 -19.85 -7.40 3.47
N GLY A 158 -20.41 -6.26 3.85
CA GLY A 158 -21.20 -6.12 5.09
C GLY A 158 -20.38 -6.13 6.39
N THR A 159 -19.06 -6.28 6.32
CA THR A 159 -18.18 -6.19 7.50
C THR A 159 -17.65 -4.76 7.69
N LEU A 160 -17.01 -4.49 8.83
CA LEU A 160 -16.26 -3.25 9.06
C LEU A 160 -14.85 -3.28 8.44
N THR A 161 -14.41 -4.41 7.89
CA THR A 161 -13.09 -4.58 7.29
C THR A 161 -12.77 -3.50 6.23
N PRO A 162 -13.66 -3.18 5.27
CA PRO A 162 -13.40 -2.13 4.30
C PRO A 162 -13.22 -0.75 4.95
N LEU A 163 -14.01 -0.44 5.99
CA LEU A 163 -13.88 0.82 6.71
C LEU A 163 -12.54 0.94 7.44
N VAL A 164 -12.13 -0.13 8.13
CA VAL A 164 -10.84 -0.21 8.84
C VAL A 164 -9.68 -0.04 7.88
N VAL A 165 -9.72 -0.69 6.72
CA VAL A 165 -8.68 -0.57 5.71
C VAL A 165 -8.68 0.81 5.05
N ALA A 166 -9.84 1.44 4.84
CA ALA A 166 -9.93 2.77 4.23
C ALA A 166 -9.24 3.85 5.06
N ILE A 167 -9.24 3.75 6.39
CA ILE A 167 -8.60 4.75 7.25
C ILE A 167 -7.07 4.67 7.20
N ALA A 168 -6.51 3.51 6.86
CA ALA A 168 -5.07 3.33 6.80
C ALA A 168 -4.37 4.38 5.92
N PRO A 169 -4.77 4.65 4.66
CA PRO A 169 -4.15 5.70 3.85
C PRO A 169 -4.26 7.11 4.45
N ALA A 170 -5.32 7.42 5.18
CA ALA A 170 -5.49 8.75 5.81
C ALA A 170 -4.45 9.01 6.91
N ILE A 171 -4.00 7.95 7.58
CA ILE A 171 -2.96 8.01 8.61
C ILE A 171 -1.57 7.83 7.98
N GLU A 172 -1.46 6.89 7.03
CA GLU A 172 -0.21 6.51 6.38
C GLU A 172 0.44 7.67 5.62
N LEU A 173 -0.33 8.41 4.82
CA LEU A 173 0.23 9.49 4.00
C LEU A 173 0.91 10.59 4.85
N PRO A 174 0.29 11.13 5.92
CA PRO A 174 0.97 12.03 6.86
C PRO A 174 2.22 11.39 7.49
N LEU A 175 2.13 10.15 7.95
CA LEU A 175 3.25 9.48 8.64
C LEU A 175 4.44 9.26 7.71
N LEU A 176 4.22 8.94 6.44
CA LEU A 176 5.28 8.83 5.45
C LEU A 176 6.03 10.15 5.25
N ILE A 177 5.34 11.30 5.36
CA ILE A 177 5.99 12.63 5.33
C ILE A 177 6.84 12.84 6.59
N LEU A 178 6.38 12.40 7.76
CA LEU A 178 7.20 12.44 8.99
C LEU A 178 8.44 11.55 8.86
N ILE A 179 8.28 10.31 8.40
CA ILE A 179 9.38 9.37 8.18
C ILE A 179 10.39 9.95 7.19
N LEU A 180 9.94 10.61 6.12
CA LEU A 180 10.84 11.30 5.19
C LEU A 180 11.73 12.33 5.92
N LYS A 181 11.15 13.13 6.81
CA LYS A 181 11.91 14.10 7.62
C LYS A 181 12.86 13.40 8.59
N GLU A 182 12.42 12.33 9.25
CA GLU A 182 13.26 11.54 10.15
C GLU A 182 14.48 10.95 9.43
N LEU A 183 14.29 10.43 8.22
CA LEU A 183 15.38 9.91 7.38
C LEU A 183 16.41 11.01 7.06
N GLU A 184 15.97 12.24 6.76
CA GLU A 184 16.89 13.37 6.53
C GLU A 184 17.71 13.73 7.78
N LEU A 185 17.13 13.64 8.98
CA LEU A 185 17.88 13.80 10.22
C LEU A 185 18.89 12.67 10.42
N ILE A 186 18.45 11.42 10.27
CA ILE A 186 19.30 10.22 10.43
C ILE A 186 20.49 10.26 9.49
N LYS A 187 20.31 10.72 8.24
CA LYS A 187 21.39 10.93 7.28
C LYS A 187 22.50 11.80 7.87
N LYS A 188 22.16 12.94 8.48
CA LYS A 188 23.14 13.90 9.01
C LYS A 188 23.92 13.35 10.21
N THR A 189 23.29 12.48 11.01
CA THR A 189 23.86 12.02 12.29
C THR A 189 24.57 10.68 12.18
N LEU A 190 23.98 9.70 11.49
CA LEU A 190 24.38 8.28 11.54
C LEU A 190 25.06 7.79 10.27
N PHE A 191 24.82 8.42 9.13
CA PHE A 191 25.41 8.05 7.84
C PHE A 191 26.19 9.25 7.28
N LYS A 192 27.41 9.46 7.78
CA LYS A 192 28.36 10.43 7.21
C LYS A 192 28.89 9.96 5.87
#